data_AF-A0A1V8NR49-F1
#
_entry.id   AF-A0A1V8NR49-F1
#
_cell.length_a   1.000
_cell.length_b   1.000
_cell.length_c   1.000
_cell.angle_alpha   90.00
_cell.angle_beta   90.00
_cell.angle_gamma   90.00
#
_symmetry.space_group_name_H-M   'P 1'
#
loop_
_entity.id
_entity.type
_entity.pdbx_description
1 polymer ?
#
loop_
_entity_poly.entity_id
_entity_poly.type
_entity_poly.pdbx_seq_one_letter_code
_entity_poly.pdbx_strand_id
1 'polypeptide(L)'
;MKPEKRIAGQDRGFAMVGVAAALLIVLIMATMASGYMKDYLKSRQWQLMAAQTSRFTQAVESYSGRYYAQVQAASTTTKPVTVTAQMLKNTGFLPAGFRNTNSNGQQLKALLIRNAQHAELLQGLVLTTGGQPLPYKALRQISLDISAGLGGYIRDGRTAVGAMNSWTVPLAGFGTSGGNGHIAVLLSPETLTGAREDSDRLYRFQVNGRPELNKMHTSIDMGGNNLNSAGVVNGKYGNFDVS
;
A
#
# COMPACT_ATOMS: atom_id res chain seq x y z
N MET A 1 59.68 21.34 -66.91
CA MET A 1 58.38 20.84 -66.38
C MET A 1 58.67 19.76 -65.35
N LYS A 2 58.26 19.96 -64.09
CA LYS A 2 58.43 19.00 -62.98
C LYS A 2 57.16 18.13 -62.90
N PRO A 3 57.22 16.80 -62.83
CA PRO A 3 56.01 15.98 -62.71
C PRO A 3 55.53 15.97 -61.26
N GLU A 4 54.27 16.36 -61.03
CA GLU A 4 53.58 16.12 -59.76
C GLU A 4 53.25 14.62 -59.62
N LYS A 5 53.74 14.01 -58.55
CA LYS A 5 53.39 12.64 -58.17
C LYS A 5 52.11 12.70 -57.34
N ARG A 6 50.95 12.47 -57.95
CA ARG A 6 49.71 12.21 -57.20
C ARG A 6 49.80 10.82 -56.57
N ILE A 7 49.96 10.77 -55.24
CA ILE A 7 49.77 9.54 -54.47
C ILE A 7 48.26 9.39 -54.24
N ALA A 8 47.66 8.43 -54.92
CA ALA A 8 46.27 8.07 -54.75
C ALA A 8 46.10 7.18 -53.49
N GLY A 9 45.49 7.76 -52.46
CA GLY A 9 44.51 7.15 -51.56
C GLY A 9 44.86 5.85 -50.81
N GLN A 10 45.21 6.00 -49.53
CA GLN A 10 45.10 4.94 -48.52
C GLN A 10 44.10 5.31 -47.39
N ASP A 11 43.11 6.17 -47.66
CA ASP A 11 42.15 6.63 -46.64
C ASP A 11 40.88 5.78 -46.54
N ARG A 12 40.57 4.97 -47.57
CA ARG A 12 39.31 4.20 -47.63
C ARG A 12 39.29 2.99 -46.69
N GLY A 13 40.45 2.35 -46.47
CA GLY A 13 40.56 1.17 -45.59
C GLY A 13 40.45 1.51 -44.10
N PHE A 14 41.13 2.58 -43.66
CA PHE A 14 41.04 3.07 -42.27
C PHE A 14 39.68 3.68 -41.95
N ALA A 15 39.07 4.40 -42.90
CA ALA A 15 37.71 4.92 -42.73
C ALA A 15 36.68 3.80 -42.56
N MET A 16 36.76 2.70 -43.33
CA MET A 16 35.82 1.58 -43.18
C MET A 16 35.99 0.81 -41.87
N VAL A 17 37.22 0.62 -41.38
CA VAL A 17 37.48 -0.01 -40.07
C VAL A 17 36.97 0.88 -38.93
N GLY A 18 37.18 2.21 -39.02
CA GLY A 18 36.66 3.17 -38.04
C GLY A 18 35.12 3.21 -37.99
N VAL A 19 34.46 3.17 -39.15
CA VAL A 19 32.99 3.11 -39.24
C VAL A 19 32.45 1.78 -38.70
N ALA A 20 33.11 0.65 -38.99
CA ALA A 20 32.72 -0.65 -38.43
C ALA A 20 32.85 -0.69 -36.90
N ALA A 21 33.94 -0.14 -36.35
CA ALA A 21 34.13 -0.05 -34.91
C ALA A 21 33.09 0.87 -34.24
N ALA A 22 32.78 2.02 -34.84
CA ALA A 22 31.74 2.93 -34.34
C ALA A 22 30.35 2.27 -34.35
N LEU A 23 30.01 1.52 -35.40
CA LEU A 23 28.75 0.76 -35.47
C LEU A 23 28.66 -0.32 -34.39
N LEU A 24 29.76 -1.03 -34.11
CA LEU A 24 29.79 -2.00 -33.00
C LEU A 24 29.55 -1.34 -31.64
N ILE A 25 30.15 -0.18 -31.38
CA ILE A 25 29.93 0.58 -30.15
C ILE A 25 28.46 1.02 -30.05
N VAL A 26 27.86 1.50 -31.15
CA VAL A 26 26.43 1.87 -31.19
C VAL A 26 25.52 0.67 -30.91
N LEU A 27 25.83 -0.51 -31.45
CA LEU A 27 25.06 -1.74 -31.17
C LEU A 27 25.18 -2.17 -29.70
N ILE A 28 26.37 -2.07 -29.10
CA ILE A 28 26.57 -2.33 -27.66
C ILE A 28 25.76 -1.30 -26.83
N MET A 29 25.83 -0.02 -27.16
CA MET A 29 25.04 1.01 -26.47
C MET A 29 23.53 0.79 -26.63
N ALA A 30 23.05 0.39 -27.81
CA ALA A 30 21.64 0.10 -28.06
C ALA A 30 21.15 -1.10 -27.22
N THR A 31 21.96 -2.17 -27.11
CA THR A 31 21.63 -3.32 -26.25
C THR A 31 21.60 -2.94 -24.77
N MET A 32 22.57 -2.16 -24.28
CA MET A 32 22.57 -1.62 -22.91
C MET A 32 21.37 -0.71 -22.64
N ALA A 33 21.05 0.21 -23.56
CA ALA A 33 19.89 1.09 -23.47
C ALA A 33 18.57 0.30 -23.43
N SER A 34 18.46 -0.78 -24.21
CA SER A 34 17.29 -1.66 -24.18
C SER A 34 17.14 -2.40 -22.84
N GLY A 35 18.25 -2.84 -22.24
CA GLY A 35 18.26 -3.47 -20.92
C GLY A 35 17.85 -2.49 -19.81
N TYR A 36 18.39 -1.27 -19.85
CA TYR A 36 18.05 -0.19 -18.94
C TYR A 36 16.56 0.18 -19.03
N MET A 37 16.01 0.33 -20.24
CA MET A 37 14.59 0.64 -20.44
C MET A 37 13.69 -0.48 -19.92
N LYS A 38 14.04 -1.76 -20.16
CA LYS A 38 13.26 -2.90 -19.64
C LYS A 38 13.25 -2.93 -18.11
N ASP A 39 14.39 -2.69 -17.48
CA ASP A 39 14.49 -2.62 -16.02
C ASP A 39 13.74 -1.42 -15.46
N TYR A 40 13.80 -0.27 -16.13
CA TYR A 40 13.03 0.92 -15.77
C TYR A 40 11.51 0.67 -15.80
N LEU A 41 11.00 0.07 -16.87
CA LEU A 41 9.58 -0.27 -17.00
C LEU A 41 9.13 -1.28 -15.93
N LYS A 42 9.97 -2.28 -15.61
CA LYS A 42 9.69 -3.21 -14.50
C LYS A 42 9.65 -2.50 -13.15
N SER A 43 10.59 -1.61 -12.87
CA SER A 43 10.56 -0.81 -11.64
C SER A 43 9.31 0.04 -11.53
N ARG A 44 8.85 0.66 -12.63
CA ARG A 44 7.57 1.38 -12.66
C ARG A 44 6.38 0.49 -12.35
N GLN A 45 6.34 -0.72 -12.93
CA GLN A 45 5.30 -1.70 -12.63
C GLN A 45 5.29 -2.08 -11.14
N TRP A 46 6.47 -2.28 -10.53
CA TRP A 46 6.59 -2.58 -9.10
C TRP A 46 6.14 -1.41 -8.22
N GLN A 47 6.45 -0.17 -8.60
CA GLN A 47 5.93 1.02 -7.92
C GLN A 47 4.41 1.07 -7.95
N LEU A 48 3.78 0.73 -9.09
CA LEU A 48 2.32 0.66 -9.18
C LEU A 48 1.75 -0.46 -8.29
N MET A 49 2.41 -1.60 -8.17
CA MET A 49 2.02 -2.67 -7.24
C MET A 49 2.14 -2.25 -5.77
N ALA A 50 3.19 -1.50 -5.43
CA ALA A 50 3.37 -0.93 -4.09
C ALA A 50 2.28 0.10 -3.78
N ALA A 51 1.97 0.99 -4.72
CA ALA A 51 0.90 1.97 -4.58
C ALA A 51 -0.49 1.31 -4.45
N GLN A 52 -0.77 0.28 -5.26
CA GLN A 52 -2.00 -0.51 -5.16
C GLN A 52 -2.13 -1.19 -3.80
N THR A 53 -1.05 -1.84 -3.34
CA THR A 53 -0.99 -2.47 -2.01
C THR A 53 -1.21 -1.42 -0.91
N SER A 54 -0.53 -0.28 -0.99
CA SER A 54 -0.67 0.80 -0.01
C SER A 54 -2.10 1.33 0.09
N ARG A 55 -2.78 1.54 -1.05
CA ARG A 55 -4.20 1.94 -1.07
C ARG A 55 -5.11 0.89 -0.44
N PHE A 56 -4.86 -0.39 -0.71
CA PHE A 56 -5.60 -1.47 -0.06
C PHE A 56 -5.34 -1.48 1.45
N THR A 57 -4.09 -1.33 1.88
CA THR A 57 -3.70 -1.26 3.29
C THR A 57 -4.39 -0.10 4.02
N GLN A 58 -4.40 1.11 3.45
CA GLN A 58 -5.11 2.27 4.02
C GLN A 58 -6.62 2.01 4.18
N ALA A 59 -7.23 1.32 3.21
CA ALA A 59 -8.64 0.95 3.30
C ALA A 59 -8.88 -0.11 4.39
N VAL A 60 -7.94 -1.04 4.60
CA VAL A 60 -7.98 -2.01 5.71
C VAL A 60 -7.82 -1.30 7.05
N GLU A 61 -6.91 -0.34 7.18
CA GLU A 61 -6.76 0.49 8.38
C GLU A 61 -8.08 1.21 8.71
N SER A 62 -8.67 1.89 7.73
CA SER A 62 -9.96 2.59 7.88
C SER A 62 -11.11 1.65 8.26
N TYR A 63 -11.18 0.47 7.64
CA TYR A 63 -12.14 -0.57 7.98
C TYR A 63 -11.93 -1.07 9.41
N SER A 64 -10.69 -1.33 9.78
CA SER A 64 -10.33 -1.85 11.11
C SER A 64 -10.63 -0.82 12.20
N GLY A 65 -10.40 0.47 11.94
CA GLY A 65 -10.78 1.55 12.84
C GLY A 65 -12.29 1.61 13.05
N ARG A 66 -13.07 1.66 11.96
CA ARG A 66 -14.54 1.75 12.01
C ARG A 66 -15.20 0.53 12.66
N TYR A 67 -14.69 -0.67 12.39
CA TYR A 67 -15.28 -1.93 12.85
C TYR A 67 -14.44 -2.61 13.93
N TYR A 68 -13.67 -1.84 14.69
CA TYR A 68 -12.67 -2.37 15.63
C TYR A 68 -13.27 -3.36 16.62
N ALA A 69 -14.37 -2.99 17.28
CA ALA A 69 -15.03 -3.83 18.29
C ALA A 69 -15.55 -5.15 17.69
N GLN A 70 -16.13 -5.10 16.49
CA GLN A 70 -16.64 -6.28 15.80
C GLN A 70 -15.49 -7.21 15.37
N VAL A 71 -14.42 -6.65 14.82
CA VAL A 71 -13.22 -7.41 14.45
C VAL A 71 -12.57 -8.05 15.67
N GLN A 72 -12.47 -7.31 16.77
CA GLN A 72 -11.93 -7.80 18.03
C GLN A 72 -12.78 -8.94 18.60
N ALA A 73 -14.10 -8.81 18.61
CA ALA A 73 -15.01 -9.86 19.07
C ALA A 73 -14.94 -11.14 18.21
N ALA A 74 -14.74 -11.00 16.90
CA ALA A 74 -14.73 -12.12 15.95
C ALA A 74 -13.35 -12.78 15.74
N SER A 75 -12.26 -12.16 16.19
CA SER A 75 -10.89 -12.68 16.07
C SER A 75 -10.36 -13.25 17.38
N THR A 76 -9.35 -14.11 17.28
CA THR A 76 -8.50 -14.55 18.41
C THR A 76 -7.04 -14.28 18.10
N THR A 77 -6.12 -14.71 18.96
CA THR A 77 -4.67 -14.60 18.73
C THR A 77 -4.16 -15.51 17.59
N THR A 78 -4.98 -16.45 17.12
CA THR A 78 -4.61 -17.40 16.04
C THR A 78 -5.69 -17.56 14.96
N LYS A 79 -6.90 -17.07 15.21
CA LYS A 79 -8.02 -17.10 14.26
C LYS A 79 -8.29 -15.70 13.71
N PRO A 80 -7.91 -15.42 12.44
CA PRO A 80 -8.08 -14.10 11.88
C PRO A 80 -9.51 -13.83 11.43
N VAL A 81 -9.90 -12.55 11.46
CA VAL A 81 -10.94 -12.01 10.59
C VAL A 81 -10.31 -11.69 9.25
N THR A 82 -10.87 -12.24 8.17
CA THR A 82 -10.38 -11.97 6.80
C THR A 82 -11.11 -10.78 6.20
N VAL A 83 -10.37 -9.73 5.84
CA VAL A 83 -10.89 -8.56 5.13
C VAL A 83 -10.53 -8.69 3.65
N THR A 84 -11.54 -8.65 2.78
CA THR A 84 -11.39 -8.79 1.33
C THR A 84 -11.60 -7.46 0.63
N ALA A 85 -11.07 -7.32 -0.59
CA ALA A 85 -11.34 -6.14 -1.41
C ALA A 85 -12.84 -5.92 -1.66
N GLN A 86 -13.64 -6.99 -1.78
CA GLN A 86 -15.08 -6.87 -1.97
C GLN A 86 -15.77 -6.27 -0.73
N MET A 87 -15.36 -6.70 0.47
CA MET A 87 -15.86 -6.14 1.72
C MET A 87 -15.57 -4.64 1.82
N LEU A 88 -14.35 -4.23 1.47
CA LEU A 88 -13.93 -2.83 1.46
C LEU A 88 -14.69 -1.99 0.41
N LYS A 89 -15.02 -2.57 -0.74
CA LYS A 89 -15.88 -1.92 -1.75
C LYS A 89 -17.31 -1.74 -1.26
N ASN A 90 -17.90 -2.78 -0.68
CA ASN A 90 -19.27 -2.75 -0.18
C ASN A 90 -19.46 -1.75 0.97
N THR A 91 -18.40 -1.48 1.73
CA THR A 91 -18.39 -0.53 2.85
C THR A 91 -17.95 0.88 2.45
N GLY A 92 -17.56 1.09 1.18
CA GLY A 92 -17.14 2.39 0.65
C GLY A 92 -15.67 2.77 0.92
N PHE A 93 -14.88 1.93 1.59
CA PHE A 93 -13.46 2.17 1.84
C PHE A 93 -12.58 1.96 0.60
N LEU A 94 -13.07 1.23 -0.40
CA LEU A 94 -12.47 1.16 -1.73
C LEU A 94 -13.49 1.53 -2.81
N PRO A 95 -13.05 2.22 -3.88
CA PRO A 95 -13.92 2.48 -5.02
C PRO A 95 -14.30 1.18 -5.72
N ALA A 96 -15.50 1.11 -6.30
CA ALA A 96 -16.01 -0.07 -6.99
C ALA A 96 -15.04 -0.60 -8.07
N GLY A 97 -14.37 0.31 -8.78
CA GLY A 97 -13.40 0.01 -9.83
C GLY A 97 -12.02 -0.47 -9.35
N PHE A 98 -11.77 -0.55 -8.03
CA PHE A 98 -10.49 -1.04 -7.51
C PHE A 98 -10.23 -2.49 -7.96
N ARG A 99 -9.10 -2.73 -8.64
CA ARG A 99 -8.67 -4.09 -8.98
C ARG A 99 -7.97 -4.71 -7.77
N ASN A 100 -8.42 -5.89 -7.34
CA ASN A 100 -7.84 -6.60 -6.19
C ASN A 100 -6.69 -7.54 -6.59
N THR A 101 -6.43 -7.69 -7.88
CA THR A 101 -5.30 -8.45 -8.42
C THR A 101 -4.18 -7.51 -8.88
N ASN A 102 -2.95 -7.90 -8.59
CA ASN A 102 -1.78 -7.25 -9.17
C ASN A 102 -1.46 -7.85 -10.56
N SER A 103 -0.43 -7.31 -11.23
CA SER A 103 -0.02 -7.76 -12.56
C SER A 103 0.45 -9.22 -12.64
N ASN A 104 0.76 -9.85 -11.50
CA ASN A 104 1.15 -11.26 -11.41
C ASN A 104 -0.07 -12.17 -11.11
N GLY A 105 -1.28 -11.62 -11.13
CA GLY A 105 -2.51 -12.35 -10.80
C GLY A 105 -2.68 -12.64 -9.31
N GLN A 106 -1.82 -12.09 -8.45
CA GLN A 106 -1.94 -12.31 -7.01
C GLN A 106 -3.01 -11.38 -6.43
N GLN A 107 -3.87 -11.92 -5.56
CA GLN A 107 -5.01 -11.22 -4.97
C GLN A 107 -4.67 -10.66 -3.58
N LEU A 108 -5.10 -9.43 -3.30
CA LEU A 108 -4.96 -8.78 -2.00
C LEU A 108 -6.05 -9.22 -1.01
N LYS A 109 -5.62 -9.55 0.21
CA LYS A 109 -6.49 -9.74 1.39
C LYS A 109 -5.77 -9.26 2.65
N ALA A 110 -6.51 -9.04 3.72
CA ALA A 110 -5.94 -8.81 5.04
C ALA A 110 -6.45 -9.81 6.07
N LEU A 111 -5.63 -10.09 7.06
CA LEU A 111 -5.91 -10.96 8.19
C LEU A 111 -5.72 -10.14 9.46
N LEU A 112 -6.78 -9.99 10.25
CA LEU A 112 -6.76 -9.24 11.50
C LEU A 112 -6.92 -10.22 12.67
N ILE A 113 -5.97 -10.22 13.60
CA ILE A 113 -5.95 -11.06 14.81
C ILE A 113 -5.86 -10.18 16.06
N ARG A 114 -6.07 -10.78 17.23
CA ARG A 114 -5.64 -10.17 18.49
C ARG A 114 -4.12 -10.30 18.62
N ASN A 115 -3.46 -9.28 19.12
CA ASN A 115 -2.03 -9.36 19.39
C ASN A 115 -1.78 -10.41 20.51
N ALA A 116 -0.71 -11.18 20.37
CA ALA A 116 -0.43 -12.30 21.26
C ALA A 116 0.00 -11.87 22.67
N GLN A 117 0.64 -10.70 22.79
CA GLN A 117 1.09 -10.12 24.05
C GLN A 117 0.01 -9.26 24.71
N HIS A 118 -0.79 -8.58 23.88
CA HIS A 118 -1.83 -7.63 24.25
C HIS A 118 -3.13 -7.98 23.55
N ALA A 119 -3.89 -8.95 24.10
CA ALA A 119 -5.08 -9.48 23.44
C ALA A 119 -6.22 -8.46 23.26
N GLU A 120 -6.16 -7.34 23.97
CA GLU A 120 -6.99 -6.16 23.82
C GLU A 120 -6.65 -5.31 22.58
N LEU A 121 -5.50 -5.53 21.96
CA LEU A 121 -5.07 -4.84 20.77
C LEU A 121 -5.20 -5.74 19.54
N LEU A 122 -5.60 -5.16 18.41
CA LEU A 122 -5.57 -5.84 17.12
C LEU A 122 -4.18 -5.76 16.50
N GLN A 123 -3.82 -6.77 15.70
CA GLN A 123 -2.68 -6.75 14.79
C GLN A 123 -3.14 -7.27 13.43
N GLY A 124 -2.57 -6.73 12.35
CA GLY A 124 -2.97 -7.09 11.00
C GLY A 124 -1.82 -7.52 10.10
N LEU A 125 -2.13 -8.34 9.13
CA LEU A 125 -1.26 -8.70 8.02
C LEU A 125 -2.03 -8.57 6.72
N VAL A 126 -1.66 -7.60 5.89
CA VAL A 126 -2.07 -7.56 4.48
C VAL A 126 -1.12 -8.44 3.70
N LEU A 127 -1.65 -9.25 2.79
CA LEU A 127 -0.82 -10.08 1.92
C LEU A 127 -1.47 -10.29 0.56
N THR A 128 -0.63 -10.57 -0.42
CA THR A 128 -1.09 -11.13 -1.69
C THR A 128 -1.10 -12.65 -1.65
N THR A 129 -2.05 -13.30 -2.31
CA THR A 129 -2.12 -14.76 -2.44
C THR A 129 -2.52 -15.22 -3.85
N GLY A 130 -2.16 -16.45 -4.21
CA GLY A 130 -2.46 -17.02 -5.54
C GLY A 130 -1.69 -16.32 -6.67
N GLY A 131 -1.92 -16.71 -7.92
CA GLY A 131 -1.15 -16.17 -9.06
C GLY A 131 0.31 -16.62 -9.07
N GLN A 132 1.17 -15.88 -9.79
CA GLN A 132 2.57 -16.26 -10.00
C GLN A 132 3.51 -15.60 -8.97
N PRO A 133 4.55 -16.30 -8.49
CA PRO A 133 5.50 -15.75 -7.51
C PRO A 133 6.27 -14.56 -8.11
N LEU A 134 6.44 -13.51 -7.31
CA LEU A 134 7.27 -12.36 -7.66
C LEU A 134 8.76 -12.71 -7.45
N PRO A 135 9.65 -12.25 -8.35
CA PRO A 135 11.08 -12.43 -8.16
C PRO A 135 11.56 -11.62 -6.95
N TYR A 136 12.62 -12.10 -6.28
CA TYR A 136 13.09 -11.48 -5.03
C TYR A 136 13.47 -10.00 -5.16
N LYS A 137 14.03 -9.57 -6.31
CA LYS A 137 14.31 -8.15 -6.60
C LYS A 137 13.04 -7.30 -6.56
N ALA A 138 11.93 -7.81 -7.12
CA ALA A 138 10.63 -7.14 -7.08
C ALA A 138 10.11 -7.02 -5.65
N LEU A 139 10.13 -8.13 -4.89
CA LEU A 139 9.67 -8.15 -3.51
C LEU A 139 10.36 -7.09 -2.65
N ARG A 140 11.70 -7.00 -2.76
CA ARG A 140 12.46 -5.98 -2.03
C ARG A 140 12.06 -4.57 -2.41
N GLN A 141 11.97 -4.26 -3.71
CA GLN A 141 11.62 -2.93 -4.18
C GLN A 141 10.20 -2.55 -3.75
N ILE A 142 9.23 -3.43 -3.98
CA ILE A 142 7.83 -3.20 -3.60
C ILE A 142 7.71 -2.96 -2.09
N SER A 143 8.42 -3.75 -1.28
CA SER A 143 8.41 -3.59 0.19
C SER A 143 8.92 -2.23 0.64
N LEU A 144 9.93 -1.69 -0.05
CA LEU A 144 10.48 -0.36 0.23
C LEU A 144 9.56 0.77 -0.23
N ASP A 145 8.81 0.54 -1.32
CA ASP A 145 7.93 1.55 -1.92
C ASP A 145 6.52 1.58 -1.29
N ILE A 146 6.18 0.63 -0.42
CA ILE A 146 4.92 0.63 0.33
C ILE A 146 4.92 1.78 1.35
N SER A 147 3.85 2.56 1.34
CA SER A 147 3.72 3.81 2.12
C SER A 147 2.68 3.76 3.24
N ALA A 148 1.91 2.68 3.32
CA ALA A 148 0.92 2.45 4.38
C ALA A 148 1.18 1.10 5.02
N GLY A 149 1.20 1.08 6.36
CA GLY A 149 1.73 -0.03 7.15
C GLY A 149 3.24 -0.27 6.94
N LEU A 150 3.73 -1.35 7.53
CA LEU A 150 5.14 -1.75 7.45
C LEU A 150 5.34 -2.73 6.29
N GLY A 151 5.88 -2.25 5.17
CA GLY A 151 6.08 -3.03 3.95
C GLY A 151 7.04 -4.23 4.13
N GLY A 152 6.72 -5.33 3.46
CA GLY A 152 7.47 -6.58 3.53
C GLY A 152 7.06 -7.61 2.45
N TYR A 153 7.55 -8.83 2.61
CA TYR A 153 7.36 -9.90 1.63
C TYR A 153 7.46 -11.29 2.27
N ILE A 154 6.95 -12.28 1.54
CA ILE A 154 7.00 -13.70 1.89
C ILE A 154 7.83 -14.40 0.82
N ARG A 155 8.99 -14.94 1.20
CA ARG A 155 9.89 -15.65 0.27
C ARG A 155 9.72 -17.16 0.30
N ASP A 156 9.49 -17.70 1.50
CA ASP A 156 9.56 -19.13 1.83
C ASP A 156 8.19 -19.77 2.08
N GLY A 157 7.10 -18.98 1.95
CA GLY A 157 5.72 -19.40 2.18
C GLY A 157 5.35 -19.59 3.66
N ARG A 158 6.29 -19.33 4.57
CA ARG A 158 6.15 -19.57 6.03
C ARG A 158 6.28 -18.30 6.84
N THR A 159 7.10 -17.35 6.38
CA THR A 159 7.48 -16.17 7.15
C THR A 159 7.29 -14.91 6.30
N ALA A 160 6.63 -13.92 6.87
CA ALA A 160 6.64 -12.56 6.34
C ALA A 160 7.80 -11.79 6.95
N VAL A 161 8.59 -11.12 6.11
CA VAL A 161 9.78 -10.36 6.51
C VAL A 161 9.66 -8.92 6.00
N GLY A 162 9.93 -7.97 6.88
CA GLY A 162 9.90 -6.55 6.57
C GLY A 162 11.00 -6.11 5.61
N ALA A 163 10.80 -4.96 4.98
CA ALA A 163 11.85 -4.27 4.24
C ALA A 163 13.11 -4.12 5.10
N MET A 164 14.29 -4.40 4.53
CA MET A 164 15.56 -4.40 5.25
C MET A 164 15.62 -5.31 6.50
N ASN A 165 14.77 -6.34 6.60
CA ASN A 165 14.63 -7.22 7.77
C ASN A 165 14.19 -6.48 9.06
N SER A 166 13.46 -5.37 8.93
CA SER A 166 13.00 -4.56 10.07
C SER A 166 12.06 -5.30 11.03
N TRP A 167 11.38 -6.34 10.56
CA TRP A 167 10.48 -7.19 11.35
C TRP A 167 10.36 -8.58 10.72
N THR A 168 9.93 -9.56 11.51
CA THR A 168 9.64 -10.91 11.05
C THR A 168 8.41 -11.45 11.77
N VAL A 169 7.54 -12.13 11.03
CA VAL A 169 6.29 -12.69 11.56
C VAL A 169 6.03 -14.06 10.92
N PRO A 170 5.85 -15.13 11.72
CA PRO A 170 5.39 -16.41 11.22
C PRO A 170 3.94 -16.34 10.71
N LEU A 171 3.69 -16.81 9.49
CA LEU A 171 2.34 -16.79 8.90
C LEU A 171 1.37 -17.73 9.62
N ALA A 172 1.89 -18.76 10.30
CA ALA A 172 1.10 -19.67 11.13
C ALA A 172 0.36 -18.93 12.25
N GLY A 173 0.93 -17.84 12.80
CA GLY A 173 0.25 -17.01 13.80
C GLY A 173 -1.00 -16.30 13.25
N PHE A 174 -1.07 -16.09 11.94
CA PHE A 174 -2.23 -15.56 11.23
C PHE A 174 -3.12 -16.67 10.65
N GLY A 175 -2.92 -17.94 11.03
CA GLY A 175 -3.70 -19.07 10.55
C GLY A 175 -3.61 -19.28 9.03
N THR A 176 -2.48 -18.92 8.40
CA THR A 176 -2.33 -18.99 6.95
C THR A 176 -0.95 -19.49 6.52
N SER A 177 -0.86 -19.93 5.26
CA SER A 177 0.40 -20.09 4.52
C SER A 177 0.35 -19.15 3.32
N GLY A 178 1.46 -18.46 3.07
CA GLY A 178 1.47 -17.29 2.18
C GLY A 178 1.76 -17.61 0.72
N GLY A 179 2.22 -18.83 0.44
CA GLY A 179 2.90 -19.14 -0.84
C GLY A 179 4.26 -18.43 -0.94
N ASN A 180 5.10 -18.86 -1.88
CA ASN A 180 6.39 -18.20 -2.12
C ASN A 180 6.20 -16.98 -3.02
N GLY A 181 6.95 -15.91 -2.79
CA GLY A 181 7.02 -14.77 -3.72
C GLY A 181 5.82 -13.82 -3.63
N HIS A 182 5.35 -13.53 -2.41
CA HIS A 182 4.20 -12.67 -2.17
C HIS A 182 4.56 -11.39 -1.41
N ILE A 183 3.78 -10.34 -1.63
CA ILE A 183 3.86 -9.10 -0.87
C ILE A 183 3.19 -9.30 0.49
N ALA A 184 3.76 -8.73 1.54
CA ALA A 184 3.17 -8.66 2.87
C ALA A 184 3.28 -7.25 3.43
N VAL A 185 2.34 -6.83 4.25
CA VAL A 185 2.41 -5.56 4.99
C VAL A 185 1.91 -5.82 6.40
N LEU A 186 2.74 -5.51 7.38
CA LEU A 186 2.37 -5.62 8.78
C LEU A 186 1.66 -4.33 9.23
N LEU A 187 0.50 -4.50 9.84
CA LEU A 187 -0.24 -3.45 10.54
C LEU A 187 0.00 -3.65 12.04
N SER A 188 0.74 -2.73 12.64
CA SER A 188 1.05 -2.79 14.08
C SER A 188 -0.21 -2.49 14.92
N PRO A 189 -0.23 -2.92 16.19
CA PRO A 189 -1.23 -2.49 17.15
C PRO A 189 -1.47 -0.99 17.17
N GLU A 190 -0.39 -0.19 17.18
CA GLU A 190 -0.46 1.27 17.16
C GLU A 190 -1.17 1.81 15.91
N THR A 191 -0.88 1.22 14.73
CA THR A 191 -1.53 1.63 13.47
C THR A 191 -3.04 1.39 13.53
N LEU A 192 -3.46 0.24 14.05
CA LEU A 192 -4.87 -0.14 14.11
C LEU A 192 -5.63 0.57 15.22
N THR A 193 -4.98 0.86 16.35
CA THR A 193 -5.55 1.69 17.42
C THR A 193 -5.67 3.15 17.00
N GLY A 194 -4.64 3.71 16.34
CA GLY A 194 -4.71 5.08 15.80
C GLY A 194 -5.85 5.26 14.80
N ALA A 195 -6.04 4.29 13.89
CA ALA A 195 -7.17 4.30 12.94
C ALA A 195 -8.54 4.28 13.63
N ARG A 196 -8.66 3.66 14.82
CA ARG A 196 -9.86 3.71 15.65
C ARG A 196 -10.05 5.11 16.24
N GLU A 197 -9.00 5.69 16.82
CA GLU A 197 -9.09 7.03 17.44
C GLU A 197 -9.41 8.14 16.43
N ASP A 198 -8.86 8.07 15.21
CA ASP A 198 -9.18 9.03 14.15
C ASP A 198 -10.66 8.97 13.73
N SER A 199 -11.34 7.83 13.92
CA SER A 199 -12.77 7.69 13.65
C SER A 199 -13.67 8.25 14.77
N ASP A 200 -13.12 8.45 15.97
CA ASP A 200 -13.86 8.92 17.15
C ASP A 200 -13.81 10.46 17.32
N ARG A 201 -13.12 11.15 16.40
CA ARG A 201 -12.96 12.61 16.46
C ARG A 201 -14.12 13.32 15.78
N LEU A 202 -14.83 14.17 16.52
CA LEU A 202 -15.69 15.20 15.96
C LEU A 202 -14.88 16.48 15.70
N TYR A 203 -14.29 16.60 14.51
CA TYR A 203 -13.53 17.79 14.10
C TYR A 203 -14.36 18.62 13.12
N ARG A 204 -14.78 19.83 13.51
CA ARG A 204 -15.66 20.67 12.68
C ARG A 204 -15.12 22.09 12.53
N PHE A 205 -14.96 22.49 11.27
CA PHE A 205 -14.70 23.86 10.84
C PHE A 205 -15.80 24.28 9.87
N GLN A 206 -16.02 25.59 9.74
CA GLN A 206 -16.92 26.11 8.73
C GLN A 206 -16.41 25.73 7.34
N VAL A 207 -17.24 25.04 6.55
CA VAL A 207 -16.97 24.77 5.14
C VAL A 207 -17.67 25.82 4.29
N ASN A 208 -16.89 26.75 3.73
CA ASN A 208 -17.42 27.86 2.93
C ASN A 208 -18.08 27.35 1.64
N GLY A 209 -19.26 27.90 1.28
CA GLY A 209 -20.00 27.53 0.08
C GLY A 209 -20.71 26.16 0.14
N ARG A 210 -20.65 25.45 1.27
CA ARG A 210 -21.24 24.12 1.47
C ARG A 210 -22.07 24.05 2.78
N PRO A 211 -23.21 24.76 2.87
CA PRO A 211 -23.99 24.88 4.10
C PRO A 211 -24.52 23.54 4.63
N GLU A 212 -24.70 22.55 3.75
CA GLU A 212 -25.10 21.19 4.13
C GLU A 212 -24.05 20.48 4.97
N LEU A 213 -22.76 20.73 4.73
CA LEU A 213 -21.66 20.18 5.55
C LEU A 213 -21.53 20.89 6.90
N ASN A 214 -22.20 22.05 7.04
CA ASN A 214 -22.25 22.81 8.27
C ASN A 214 -23.45 22.43 9.17
N LYS A 215 -24.35 21.55 8.72
CA LYS A 215 -25.58 21.16 9.42
C LYS A 215 -25.53 19.72 9.94
N MET A 216 -26.11 19.49 11.12
CA MET A 216 -26.34 18.14 11.65
C MET A 216 -27.71 17.62 11.18
N HIS A 217 -27.77 16.39 10.64
CA HIS A 217 -28.99 15.78 10.11
C HIS A 217 -29.66 14.77 11.07
N THR A 218 -29.09 14.57 12.24
CA THR A 218 -29.58 13.69 13.31
C THR A 218 -29.27 14.31 14.66
N SER A 219 -29.82 13.79 15.76
CA SER A 219 -29.40 14.20 17.11
C SER A 219 -27.93 13.85 17.37
N ILE A 220 -27.26 14.67 18.17
CA ILE A 220 -26.02 14.31 18.85
C ILE A 220 -26.36 13.97 20.30
N ASP A 221 -25.97 12.78 20.73
CA ASP A 221 -26.01 12.40 22.13
C ASP A 221 -24.65 12.75 22.74
N MET A 222 -24.66 13.57 23.79
CA MET A 222 -23.44 13.95 24.49
C MET A 222 -23.02 12.90 25.53
N GLY A 223 -23.82 11.87 25.80
CA GLY A 223 -23.48 10.77 26.72
C GLY A 223 -23.22 11.23 28.16
N GLY A 224 -23.88 12.31 28.59
CA GLY A 224 -23.63 12.95 29.90
C GLY A 224 -22.41 13.88 29.93
N ASN A 225 -21.75 14.12 28.78
CA ASN A 225 -20.63 15.06 28.69
C ASN A 225 -21.10 16.52 28.50
N ASN A 226 -20.20 17.45 28.83
CA ASN A 226 -20.47 18.88 28.80
C ASN A 226 -20.37 19.48 27.39
N LEU A 227 -21.19 20.49 27.12
CA LEU A 227 -21.01 21.44 26.03
C LEU A 227 -20.48 22.75 26.61
N ASN A 228 -19.20 23.06 26.40
CA ASN A 228 -18.55 24.27 26.93
C ASN A 228 -18.41 25.35 25.86
N SER A 229 -18.59 26.62 26.25
CA SER A 229 -18.43 27.79 25.35
C SER A 229 -19.33 27.77 24.11
N ALA A 230 -20.54 27.21 24.22
CA ALA A 230 -21.55 27.36 23.18
C ALA A 230 -21.98 28.83 23.08
N GLY A 231 -22.03 29.37 21.85
CA GLY A 231 -22.48 30.75 21.62
C GLY A 231 -23.98 30.90 21.87
N VAL A 232 -24.80 30.55 20.88
CA VAL A 232 -26.26 30.58 21.00
C VAL A 232 -26.82 29.18 20.84
N VAL A 233 -27.62 28.74 21.81
CA VAL A 233 -28.38 27.47 21.76
C VAL A 233 -29.86 27.81 21.61
N ASN A 234 -30.43 27.54 20.44
CA ASN A 234 -31.86 27.72 20.17
C ASN A 234 -32.52 26.36 19.96
N GLY A 235 -33.62 26.12 20.65
CA GLY A 235 -34.38 24.87 20.55
C GLY A 235 -35.88 25.09 20.78
N LYS A 236 -36.70 24.15 20.32
CA LYS A 236 -38.15 24.17 20.55
C LYS A 236 -38.52 23.65 21.96
N TYR A 237 -37.69 22.77 22.50
CA TYR A 237 -37.87 22.13 23.80
C TYR A 237 -36.53 22.06 24.52
N GLY A 238 -36.55 22.14 25.86
CA GLY A 238 -35.40 21.93 26.71
C GLY A 238 -35.84 21.25 28.01
N ASN A 239 -35.10 20.25 28.44
CA ASN A 239 -35.28 19.61 29.74
C ASN A 239 -34.00 19.83 30.54
N PHE A 240 -34.10 20.52 31.66
CA PHE A 240 -32.97 20.85 32.52
C PHE A 240 -33.23 20.21 33.88
N ASP A 241 -32.32 19.34 34.30
CA ASP A 241 -32.29 18.83 35.66
C ASP A 241 -31.37 19.74 36.49
N VAL A 242 -31.81 20.08 37.69
CA VAL A 242 -31.12 21.00 38.62
C VAL A 242 -30.72 20.30 39.92
N SER A 243 -30.71 18.95 39.92
CA SER A 243 -30.27 18.14 41.05
C SER A 243 -28.77 18.22 41.34
#